data_AF-A0A6M0JD09-F1
#
_entry.id   AF-A0A6M0JD09-F1
#
_cell.length_a   1.000
_cell.length_b   1.000
_cell.length_c   1.000
_cell.angle_alpha   90.00
_cell.angle_beta   90.00
_cell.angle_gamma   90.00
#
_symmetry.space_group_name_H-M   'P 1'
#
loop_
_entity.id
_entity.type
_entity.pdbx_description
1 polymer ?
#
loop_
_entity_poly.entity_id
_entity_poly.type
_entity_poly.pdbx_seq_one_letter_code
_entity_poly.pdbx_strand_id
1 'polypeptide(L)'
;MKTDSIFYRLFQEFPSIFFELIGDLPETANTYQFSSVEIKQTAFRIDGVFLPTQDEENPLYFVEVQFQADSDIYLRLVSEVFLYLRQKKSQNSWRGVVIYPRRNIDTGERQDCYEFFNSDAYGWLRLRIIIQQFPML
;
A
#
# COMPACT_ATOMS: atom_id res chain seq x y z
N MET A 1 4.11 4.94 -15.31
CA MET A 1 3.11 5.99 -15.65
C MET A 1 1.80 5.47 -16.25
N LYS A 2 1.77 4.67 -17.34
CA LYS A 2 0.49 4.20 -17.92
C LYS A 2 -0.21 3.14 -17.07
N THR A 3 0.54 2.20 -16.50
CA THR A 3 -0.01 1.07 -15.73
C THR A 3 -0.49 1.50 -14.35
N ASP A 4 0.22 2.42 -13.70
CA ASP A 4 -0.14 3.01 -12.40
C ASP A 4 -1.54 3.64 -12.46
N SER A 5 -1.89 4.28 -13.60
CA SER A 5 -3.22 4.87 -13.82
C SER A 5 -4.36 3.85 -13.97
N ILE A 6 -4.06 2.60 -14.33
CA ILE A 6 -5.07 1.54 -14.48
C ILE A 6 -5.40 0.97 -13.11
N PHE A 7 -4.39 0.67 -12.29
CA PHE A 7 -4.60 0.14 -10.94
C PHE A 7 -5.19 1.17 -10.00
N TYR A 8 -4.79 2.43 -10.14
CA TYR A 8 -5.46 3.53 -9.45
C TYR A 8 -6.96 3.55 -9.75
N ARG A 9 -7.33 3.52 -11.04
CA ARG A 9 -8.75 3.48 -11.44
C ARG A 9 -9.44 2.20 -10.99
N LEU A 10 -8.76 1.06 -11.03
CA LEU A 10 -9.31 -0.22 -10.58
C LEU A 10 -9.70 -0.15 -9.11
N PHE A 11 -8.82 0.32 -8.23
CA PHE A 11 -9.12 0.43 -6.80
C PHE A 11 -10.09 1.57 -6.48
N GLN A 12 -10.13 2.62 -7.30
CA GLN A 12 -11.13 3.67 -7.18
C GLN A 12 -12.55 3.17 -7.52
N GLU A 13 -12.71 2.37 -8.58
CA GLU A 13 -14.00 1.83 -9.00
C GLU A 13 -14.40 0.56 -8.21
N PHE A 14 -13.42 -0.27 -7.85
CA PHE A 14 -13.62 -1.59 -7.21
C PHE A 14 -12.66 -1.78 -6.02
N PRO A 15 -12.88 -1.05 -4.91
CA PRO A 15 -11.99 -1.12 -3.74
C PRO A 15 -11.96 -2.50 -3.07
N SER A 16 -13.01 -3.32 -3.22
CA SER A 16 -13.08 -4.68 -2.68
C SER A 16 -11.96 -5.60 -3.19
N ILE A 17 -11.52 -5.39 -4.44
CA ILE A 17 -10.43 -6.17 -5.05
C ILE A 17 -9.17 -6.07 -4.19
N PHE A 18 -8.84 -4.90 -3.65
CA PHE A 18 -7.66 -4.75 -2.80
C PHE A 18 -7.71 -5.65 -1.56
N PHE A 19 -8.88 -5.71 -0.89
CA PHE A 19 -9.05 -6.51 0.32
C PHE A 19 -8.99 -8.01 0.01
N GLU A 20 -9.59 -8.44 -1.09
CA GLU A 20 -9.46 -9.82 -1.60
C GLU A 20 -7.99 -10.18 -1.88
N LEU A 21 -7.24 -9.27 -2.51
CA LEU A 21 -5.83 -9.48 -2.83
C LEU A 21 -4.96 -9.72 -1.60
N ILE A 22 -5.25 -9.02 -0.49
CA ILE A 22 -4.49 -9.14 0.77
C ILE A 22 -4.99 -10.28 1.66
N GLY A 23 -6.01 -11.02 1.21
CA GLY A 23 -6.61 -12.17 1.92
C GLY A 23 -7.68 -11.80 2.96
N ASP A 24 -8.18 -10.56 2.93
CA ASP A 24 -9.25 -10.07 3.81
C ASP A 24 -10.62 -10.20 3.11
N LEU A 25 -11.70 -9.98 3.85
CA LEU A 25 -13.06 -10.03 3.30
C LEU A 25 -13.32 -8.83 2.35
N PRO A 26 -13.90 -9.04 1.16
CA PRO A 26 -14.19 -7.95 0.23
C PRO A 26 -15.08 -6.85 0.85
N GLU A 27 -15.99 -7.22 1.76
CA GLU A 27 -16.88 -6.29 2.46
C GLU A 27 -16.13 -5.32 3.37
N THR A 28 -14.89 -5.63 3.76
CA THR A 28 -14.03 -4.69 4.49
C THR A 28 -13.88 -3.38 3.71
N ALA A 29 -13.90 -3.40 2.37
CA ALA A 29 -13.85 -2.18 1.57
C ALA A 29 -14.97 -1.17 1.88
N ASN A 30 -16.13 -1.63 2.38
CA ASN A 30 -17.25 -0.74 2.71
C ASN A 30 -16.93 0.22 3.86
N THR A 31 -15.92 -0.09 4.67
CA THR A 31 -15.47 0.75 5.78
C THR A 31 -14.23 1.58 5.44
N TYR A 32 -13.84 1.64 4.15
CA TYR A 32 -12.68 2.38 3.68
C TYR A 32 -13.01 3.31 2.50
N GLN A 33 -12.23 4.39 2.40
CA GLN A 33 -12.20 5.27 1.25
C GLN A 33 -10.82 5.18 0.59
N PHE A 34 -10.78 4.88 -0.71
CA PHE A 34 -9.56 4.95 -1.50
C PHE A 34 -9.26 6.39 -1.96
N SER A 35 -8.02 6.82 -1.84
CA SER A 35 -7.58 8.17 -2.23
C SER A 35 -6.11 8.19 -2.63
N SER A 36 -5.72 9.21 -3.40
CA SER A 36 -4.31 9.59 -3.59
C SER A 36 -4.01 10.82 -2.75
N VAL A 37 -2.87 10.82 -2.08
CA VAL A 37 -2.51 11.90 -1.15
C VAL A 37 -1.24 12.60 -1.59
N GLU A 38 -1.35 13.91 -1.78
CA GLU A 38 -0.21 14.79 -2.02
C GLU A 38 0.36 15.33 -0.70
N ILE A 39 1.65 15.11 -0.47
CA ILE A 39 2.40 15.61 0.68
C ILE A 39 2.96 16.98 0.33
N LYS A 40 2.23 18.01 0.75
CA LYS A 40 2.43 19.43 0.37
C LYS A 40 3.85 19.99 0.51
N GLN A 41 4.70 19.44 1.39
CA GLN A 41 6.05 19.98 1.63
C GLN A 41 7.15 19.32 0.79
N THR A 42 6.88 18.16 0.19
CA THR A 42 7.91 17.34 -0.49
C THR A 42 7.64 17.15 -1.98
N ALA A 43 6.58 17.78 -2.53
CA ALA A 43 6.05 17.52 -3.88
C ALA A 43 5.83 16.01 -4.16
N PHE A 44 5.67 15.24 -3.09
CA PHE A 44 5.56 13.80 -3.13
C PHE A 44 4.08 13.42 -3.15
N ARG A 45 3.71 12.39 -3.91
CA ARG A 45 2.35 11.88 -3.97
C ARG A 45 2.34 10.39 -3.69
N ILE A 46 1.53 9.99 -2.72
CA ILE A 46 1.21 8.59 -2.51
C ILE A 46 0.02 8.26 -3.40
N ASP A 47 0.21 7.33 -4.32
CA ASP A 47 -0.77 7.04 -5.36
C ASP A 47 -1.96 6.23 -4.84
N GLY A 48 -1.78 5.38 -3.82
CA GLY A 48 -2.84 4.58 -3.23
C GLY A 48 -2.85 4.59 -1.71
N VAL A 49 -3.91 5.15 -1.12
CA VAL A 49 -4.18 5.09 0.32
C VAL A 49 -5.62 4.68 0.56
N PHE A 50 -5.85 3.62 1.35
CA PHE A 50 -7.17 3.32 1.91
C PHE A 50 -7.26 3.88 3.33
N LEU A 51 -8.22 4.78 3.53
CA LEU A 51 -8.50 5.48 4.78
C LEU A 51 -9.76 4.87 5.43
N PRO A 52 -9.73 4.46 6.71
CA PRO A 52 -10.93 3.98 7.37
C PRO A 52 -11.95 5.12 7.55
N THR A 53 -13.24 4.81 7.40
CA THR A 53 -14.34 5.79 7.48
C THR A 53 -15.15 5.74 8.77
N GLN A 54 -14.98 4.69 9.58
CA GLN A 54 -15.81 4.45 10.76
C GLN A 54 -15.04 4.20 12.06
N ASP A 55 -13.84 3.61 11.99
CA ASP A 55 -13.11 3.12 13.16
C ASP A 55 -11.66 3.62 13.11
N GLU A 56 -11.24 4.33 14.15
CA GLU A 56 -9.89 4.87 14.29
C GLU A 56 -8.85 3.80 14.70
N GLU A 57 -9.28 2.61 15.11
CA GLU A 57 -8.38 1.47 15.37
C GLU A 57 -7.98 0.75 14.08
N ASN A 58 -8.78 0.89 13.02
CA ASN A 58 -8.50 0.27 11.74
C ASN A 58 -7.22 0.85 11.10
N PRO A 59 -6.37 -0.01 10.48
CA PRO A 59 -5.11 0.43 9.90
C PRO A 59 -5.32 1.25 8.63
N LEU A 60 -4.43 2.22 8.41
CA LEU A 60 -4.25 2.82 7.09
C LEU A 60 -3.57 1.81 6.16
N TYR A 61 -4.04 1.66 4.92
CA TYR A 61 -3.32 0.89 3.91
C TYR A 61 -2.67 1.80 2.90
N PHE A 62 -1.36 1.65 2.72
CA PHE A 62 -0.57 2.33 1.69
C PHE A 62 -0.21 1.31 0.62
N VAL A 63 -0.60 1.56 -0.62
CA VAL A 63 -0.59 0.57 -1.69
C VAL A 63 0.24 1.07 -2.87
N GLU A 64 1.26 0.31 -3.22
CA GLU A 64 2.10 0.51 -4.40
C GLU A 64 1.93 -0.68 -5.35
N VAL A 65 1.64 -0.42 -6.62
CA VAL A 65 1.59 -1.46 -7.65
C VAL A 65 2.77 -1.29 -8.59
N GLN A 66 3.72 -2.22 -8.53
CA GLN A 66 5.03 -2.06 -9.15
C GLN A 66 5.20 -2.99 -10.35
N PHE A 67 5.36 -2.39 -11.55
CA PHE A 67 5.53 -3.10 -12.82
C PHE A 67 6.98 -3.19 -13.31
N GLN A 68 7.89 -2.47 -12.65
CA GLN A 68 9.28 -2.35 -13.05
C GLN A 68 10.18 -2.75 -11.88
N ALA A 69 11.36 -3.28 -12.18
CA ALA A 69 12.35 -3.53 -11.15
C ALA A 69 12.72 -2.21 -10.47
N ASP A 70 12.68 -2.21 -9.15
CA ASP A 70 12.99 -1.07 -8.31
C ASP A 70 13.60 -1.60 -7.01
N SER A 71 14.90 -1.37 -6.82
CA SER A 71 15.62 -1.82 -5.62
C SER A 71 15.17 -1.08 -4.37
N ASP A 72 14.66 0.15 -4.52
CA ASP A 72 14.44 1.07 -3.43
C ASP A 72 12.96 1.14 -3.03
N ILE A 73 12.08 0.41 -3.73
CA ILE A 73 10.62 0.41 -3.56
C ILE A 73 10.16 0.32 -2.10
N TYR A 74 10.78 -0.54 -1.29
CA TYR A 74 10.40 -0.72 0.12
C TYR A 74 10.85 0.46 0.98
N LEU A 75 12.09 0.91 0.82
CA LEU A 75 12.61 2.09 1.51
C LEU A 75 11.81 3.35 1.12
N ARG A 76 11.47 3.46 -0.17
CA ARG A 76 10.65 4.54 -0.72
C ARG A 76 9.28 4.54 -0.05
N LEU A 77 8.52 3.44 -0.15
CA LEU A 77 7.19 3.32 0.45
C LEU A 77 7.20 3.62 1.96
N VAL A 78 8.13 3.04 2.71
CA VAL A 78 8.21 3.28 4.17
C VAL A 78 8.51 4.75 4.48
N SER A 79 9.38 5.40 3.70
CA SER A 79 9.67 6.83 3.86
C SER A 79 8.44 7.68 3.60
N GLU A 80 7.68 7.37 2.55
CA GLU A 80 6.44 8.06 2.20
C GLU A 80 5.37 7.92 3.29
N VAL A 81 5.21 6.70 3.82
CA VAL A 81 4.31 6.41 4.94
C VAL A 81 4.65 7.30 6.14
N PHE A 82 5.92 7.37 6.55
CA PHE A 82 6.30 8.18 7.69
C PHE A 82 6.13 9.68 7.44
N LEU A 83 6.36 10.15 6.21
CA LEU A 83 6.06 11.53 5.83
C LEU A 83 4.56 11.83 5.93
N TYR A 84 3.70 10.93 5.46
CA TYR A 84 2.24 11.06 5.60
C TYR A 84 1.82 11.11 7.06
N LEU A 85 2.27 10.16 7.88
CA LEU A 85 1.91 10.06 9.29
C LEU A 85 2.35 11.30 10.06
N ARG A 86 3.55 11.83 9.77
CA ARG A 86 4.05 13.08 10.34
C ARG A 86 3.14 14.27 10.02
N GLN A 87 2.63 14.35 8.79
CA GLN A 87 1.80 15.48 8.35
C GLN A 87 0.38 15.39 8.92
N LYS A 88 -0.21 14.20 8.95
CA LYS A 88 -1.62 13.98 9.33
C LYS A 88 -1.81 13.76 10.84
N LYS A 89 -0.76 13.40 11.57
CA LYS A 89 -0.82 13.05 13.01
C LYS A 89 -1.91 12.00 13.31
N SER A 90 -2.06 11.01 12.44
CA SER A 90 -3.01 9.92 12.62
C SER A 90 -2.59 9.04 13.80
N GLN A 91 -3.57 8.53 14.56
CA GLN A 91 -3.36 7.56 15.63
C GLN A 91 -3.56 6.10 15.16
N ASN A 92 -4.00 5.92 13.92
CA ASN A 92 -4.22 4.61 13.33
C ASN A 92 -2.89 3.85 13.20
N SER A 93 -2.97 2.53 13.31
CA SER A 93 -1.93 1.64 12.81
C SER A 93 -1.78 1.77 11.28
N TRP A 94 -0.71 1.22 10.70
CA TRP A 94 -0.56 1.24 9.24
C TRP A 94 -0.02 -0.06 8.66
N ARG A 95 -0.38 -0.28 7.40
CA ARG A 95 0.05 -1.42 6.58
C ARG A 95 0.52 -0.94 5.22
N GLY A 96 1.75 -1.28 4.85
CA GLY A 96 2.26 -1.11 3.50
C GLY A 96 1.98 -2.36 2.68
N VAL A 97 1.56 -2.20 1.43
CA VAL A 97 1.29 -3.30 0.52
C VAL A 97 1.93 -2.99 -0.82
N VAL A 98 2.85 -3.86 -1.27
CA VAL A 98 3.42 -3.78 -2.61
C VAL A 98 2.89 -4.94 -3.44
N ILE A 99 2.27 -4.63 -4.58
CA ILE A 99 1.67 -5.58 -5.50
C ILE A 99 2.54 -5.67 -6.75
N TYR A 100 3.05 -6.88 -7.02
CA TYR A 100 3.80 -7.16 -8.24
C TYR A 100 2.99 -8.05 -9.18
N PRO A 101 3.00 -7.80 -10.50
CA PRO A 101 2.33 -8.67 -11.47
C PRO A 101 3.09 -9.98 -11.71
N ARG A 102 4.38 -10.05 -11.30
CA ARG A 102 5.25 -11.22 -11.42
C ARG A 102 6.33 -11.19 -10.35
N ARG A 103 6.71 -12.37 -9.83
CA ARG A 103 7.74 -12.50 -8.79
C ARG A 103 9.11 -11.97 -9.20
N ASN A 104 9.48 -12.10 -10.47
CA ASN A 104 10.80 -11.70 -10.96
C ASN A 104 10.99 -10.18 -11.08
N ILE A 105 9.95 -9.39 -10.82
CA ILE A 105 10.00 -7.93 -10.78
C ILE A 105 10.33 -7.44 -9.36
N ASP A 106 10.05 -8.25 -8.33
CA ASP A 106 10.45 -7.96 -6.94
C ASP A 106 11.97 -8.06 -6.80
N THR A 107 12.64 -6.94 -7.02
CA THR A 107 14.08 -6.74 -6.82
C THR A 107 14.38 -5.86 -5.61
N GLY A 108 13.37 -5.57 -4.78
CA GLY A 108 13.48 -4.60 -3.70
C GLY A 108 14.37 -5.12 -2.56
N GLU A 109 15.25 -4.27 -2.06
CA GLU A 109 16.11 -4.58 -0.93
C GLU A 109 15.31 -4.59 0.37
N ARG A 110 15.27 -5.74 1.04
CA ARG A 110 14.45 -5.92 2.26
C ARG A 110 15.22 -5.61 3.54
N GLN A 111 16.55 -5.54 3.48
CA GLN A 111 17.40 -5.42 4.66
C GLN A 111 17.12 -4.12 5.45
N ASP A 112 16.95 -3.01 4.75
CA ASP A 112 16.70 -1.70 5.36
C ASP A 112 15.33 -1.60 6.05
N CYS A 113 14.39 -2.45 5.63
CA CYS A 113 13.01 -2.51 6.12
C CYS A 113 12.68 -3.84 6.80
N TYR A 114 13.70 -4.61 7.22
CA TYR A 114 13.56 -6.00 7.67
C TYR A 114 12.52 -6.16 8.78
N GLU A 115 12.53 -5.26 9.76
CA GLU A 115 11.59 -5.27 10.88
C GLU A 115 10.13 -5.10 10.42
N PHE A 116 9.86 -4.32 9.38
CA PHE A 116 8.50 -4.12 8.88
C PHE A 116 7.92 -5.36 8.20
N PHE A 117 8.76 -6.28 7.73
CA PHE A 117 8.34 -7.56 7.16
C PHE A 117 8.14 -8.66 8.22
N ASN A 118 8.98 -8.66 9.26
CA ASN A 118 9.07 -9.76 10.24
C ASN A 118 8.45 -9.45 11.60
N SER A 119 8.01 -8.22 11.82
CA SER A 119 7.33 -7.83 13.06
C SER A 119 6.03 -8.62 13.23
N ASP A 120 5.98 -9.40 14.31
CA ASP A 120 4.76 -9.97 14.90
C ASP A 120 4.07 -9.00 15.86
N ALA A 121 4.50 -7.73 15.93
CA ALA A 121 4.01 -6.76 16.90
C ALA A 121 2.53 -6.42 16.64
N TYR A 122 1.63 -7.22 17.22
CA TYR A 122 0.21 -6.98 17.46
C TYR A 122 -0.60 -6.31 16.31
N GLY A 123 -0.19 -6.48 15.05
CA GLY A 123 -0.89 -5.92 13.89
C GLY A 123 -0.69 -4.41 13.62
N TRP A 124 0.23 -3.74 14.31
CA TRP A 124 0.36 -2.26 14.26
C TRP A 124 1.17 -1.74 13.07
N LEU A 125 2.14 -2.51 12.60
CA LEU A 125 3.09 -2.14 11.55
C LEU A 125 3.37 -3.36 10.69
N ARG A 126 3.04 -3.32 9.40
CA ARG A 126 3.29 -4.46 8.51
C ARG A 126 3.49 -4.07 7.07
N LEU A 127 4.53 -4.61 6.43
CA LEU A 127 4.72 -4.56 4.99
C LEU A 127 4.39 -5.93 4.39
N ARG A 128 3.40 -5.99 3.50
CA ARG A 128 3.00 -7.21 2.79
C ARG A 128 3.39 -7.13 1.32
N ILE A 129 3.94 -8.22 0.79
CA ILE A 129 4.22 -8.38 -0.64
C ILE A 129 3.17 -9.32 -1.21
N ILE A 130 2.46 -8.85 -2.24
CA ILE A 130 1.48 -9.66 -2.96
C ILE A 130 2.00 -9.86 -4.37
N ILE A 131 2.20 -11.12 -4.72
CA ILE A 131 2.55 -11.51 -6.09
C ILE A 131 1.27 -12.01 -6.75
N GLN A 132 0.74 -11.24 -7.70
CA GLN A 132 -0.45 -11.58 -8.47
C GLN A 132 -0.04 -11.92 -9.90
N GLN A 133 -0.21 -13.16 -10.32
CA GLN A 133 0.04 -13.56 -11.70
C GLN A 133 -1.16 -13.14 -12.56
N PHE A 134 -1.17 -11.90 -13.04
CA PHE A 134 -2.24 -11.47 -13.95
C PHE A 134 -2.17 -12.28 -15.26
N PRO A 135 -3.26 -12.92 -15.71
CA PRO A 135 -3.28 -13.55 -17.03
C PRO A 135 -3.04 -12.46 -18.08
N MET A 136 -2.10 -12.70 -19.01
CA MET A 136 -1.90 -11.80 -20.15
C MET A 136 -3.20 -11.77 -20.95
N LEU A 137 -3.77 -10.57 -21.11
CA LEU A 137 -4.78 -10.29 -22.14
C LEU A 137 -4.15 -10.43 -23.53
#